data_AF-A0A1C5FM98-F1
#
_entry.id   AF-A0A1C5FM98-F1
#
_cell.length_a   1.000
_cell.length_b   1.000
_cell.length_c   1.000
_cell.angle_alpha   90.00
_cell.angle_beta   90.00
_cell.angle_gamma   90.00
#
_symmetry.space_group_name_H-M   'P 1'
#
loop_
_entity.id
_entity.type
_entity.pdbx_description
1 polymer ?
#
loop_
_entity_poly.entity_id
_entity_poly.type
_entity_poly.pdbx_seq_one_letter_code
_entity_poly.pdbx_strand_id
1 'polypeptide(L)'
;MTFIEPGLYVRDGFAEGPLADAALSRAARAAQLLDDLQEQAPTLTDGQLRDGVHRALRRFTQEQPPARRVDSLTALIRRGVRIDWIVPDRLPCA
;
A
#
# COMPACT_ATOMS: atom_id res chain seq x y z
N MET A 1 -12.81 -24.93 2.44
CA MET A 1 -11.43 -24.40 2.54
C MET A 1 -10.63 -24.98 1.39
N THR A 2 -10.05 -24.14 0.55
CA THR A 2 -9.24 -24.54 -0.61
C THR A 2 -7.79 -24.20 -0.31
N PHE A 3 -6.91 -25.19 -0.31
CA PHE A 3 -5.47 -24.96 -0.13
C PHE A 3 -4.86 -24.46 -1.44
N ILE A 4 -4.08 -23.38 -1.38
CA ILE A 4 -3.39 -22.82 -2.55
C ILE A 4 -1.92 -23.22 -2.49
N GLU A 5 -1.24 -22.83 -1.42
CA GLU A 5 0.17 -23.09 -1.18
C GLU A 5 0.48 -23.02 0.34
N PRO A 6 1.67 -23.45 0.79
CA PRO A 6 2.03 -23.37 2.20
C PRO A 6 1.87 -21.95 2.76
N GLY A 7 0.97 -21.79 3.72
CA GLY A 7 0.67 -20.50 4.35
C GLY A 7 -0.40 -19.66 3.67
N LEU A 8 -1.05 -20.18 2.62
CA LEU A 8 -2.17 -19.52 1.92
C LEU A 8 -3.29 -20.51 1.59
N TYR A 9 -4.49 -20.20 2.05
CA TYR A 9 -5.70 -20.97 1.75
C TYR A 9 -6.90 -20.04 1.61
N VAL A 10 -7.96 -20.53 0.98
CA VAL A 10 -9.21 -19.80 0.77
C VAL A 10 -10.31 -20.39 1.63
N ARG A 11 -11.00 -19.56 2.40
CA ARG A 11 -12.20 -19.94 3.15
C ARG A 11 -13.28 -18.87 2.94
N ASP A 12 -14.48 -19.31 2.60
CA ASP A 12 -15.65 -18.44 2.38
C ASP A 12 -15.41 -17.30 1.38
N GLY A 13 -14.61 -17.55 0.34
CA GLY A 13 -14.26 -16.56 -0.67
C GLY A 13 -13.16 -15.58 -0.26
N PHE A 14 -12.51 -15.78 0.89
CA PHE A 14 -11.40 -14.93 1.36
C PHE A 14 -10.11 -15.74 1.49
N ALA A 15 -9.00 -15.08 1.15
CA ALA A 15 -7.68 -15.61 1.44
C ALA A 15 -7.37 -15.47 2.93
N GLU A 16 -6.88 -16.55 3.52
CA GLU A 16 -6.53 -16.71 4.92
C GLU A 16 -5.15 -17.38 5.05
N GLY A 17 -4.56 -17.25 6.23
CA GLY A 17 -3.25 -17.82 6.57
C GLY A 17 -2.13 -16.77 6.59
N PRO A 18 -0.92 -17.17 7.02
CA PRO A 18 0.20 -16.25 7.25
C PRO A 18 0.58 -15.37 6.06
N LEU A 19 0.41 -15.86 4.82
CA LEU A 19 0.69 -15.07 3.61
C LEU A 19 -0.37 -14.00 3.37
N ALA A 20 -1.64 -14.31 3.62
CA ALA A 20 -2.74 -13.34 3.56
C ALA A 20 -2.57 -12.27 4.65
N ASP A 21 -2.25 -12.68 5.89
CA ASP A 21 -2.00 -11.76 7.01
C ASP A 21 -0.81 -10.84 6.73
N ALA A 22 0.27 -11.39 6.14
CA ALA A 22 1.43 -10.60 5.74
C ALA A 22 1.10 -9.59 4.64
N ALA A 23 0.23 -9.94 3.69
CA ALA A 23 -0.24 -9.02 2.66
C ALA A 23 -1.10 -7.89 3.24
N LEU A 24 -2.04 -8.21 4.15
CA LEU A 24 -2.84 -7.21 4.87
C LEU A 24 -1.98 -6.28 5.73
N SER A 25 -1.02 -6.84 6.46
CA SER A 25 -0.09 -6.06 7.27
C SER A 25 0.76 -5.10 6.43
N ARG A 26 1.22 -5.54 5.25
CA ARG A 26 1.93 -4.65 4.30
C ARG A 26 1.02 -3.54 3.79
N ALA A 27 -0.22 -3.87 3.44
CA ALA A 27 -1.21 -2.88 3.01
C ALA A 27 -1.48 -1.83 4.10
N ALA A 28 -1.74 -2.25 5.33
CA ALA A 28 -1.92 -1.37 6.49
C ALA A 28 -0.73 -0.44 6.71
N ARG A 29 0.49 -0.98 6.66
CA ARG A 29 1.70 -0.18 6.84
C ARG A 29 1.94 0.80 5.70
N ALA A 30 1.63 0.42 4.46
CA ALA A 30 1.76 1.31 3.31
C ALA A 30 0.72 2.44 3.35
N ALA A 31 -0.51 2.14 3.75
CA ALA A 31 -1.56 3.15 3.96
C ALA A 31 -1.14 4.16 5.03
N GLN A 32 -0.69 3.70 6.20
CA GLN A 32 -0.20 4.59 7.26
C GLN A 32 0.93 5.51 6.77
N LEU A 33 1.90 4.96 6.02
CA LEU A 33 2.98 5.78 5.46
C LEU A 33 2.46 6.85 4.50
N LEU A 34 1.44 6.55 3.69
CA LEU A 34 0.84 7.53 2.80
C LEU A 34 0.04 8.59 3.56
N ASP A 35 -0.68 8.22 4.62
CA ASP A 35 -1.38 9.17 5.47
C ASP A 35 -0.40 10.15 6.13
N ASP A 36 0.68 9.64 6.73
CA ASP A 36 1.73 10.46 7.33
C ASP A 36 2.36 11.42 6.30
N LEU A 37 2.59 10.94 5.07
CA LEU A 37 3.15 11.76 3.98
C LEU A 37 2.19 12.85 3.52
N GLN A 38 0.89 12.58 3.50
CA GLN A 38 -0.13 13.55 3.14
C GLN A 38 -0.26 14.65 4.20
N GLU A 39 -0.18 14.29 5.49
CA GLU A 39 -0.19 15.24 6.59
C GLU A 39 1.06 16.13 6.58
N GLN A 40 2.23 15.55 6.28
CA GLN A 40 3.51 16.27 6.26
C GLN A 40 3.81 16.94 4.92
N ALA A 41 2.99 16.72 3.88
CA ALA A 41 3.22 17.23 2.53
C ALA A 41 3.57 18.75 2.45
N PRO A 42 3.01 19.65 3.29
CA PRO A 42 3.36 21.07 3.25
C PRO A 42 4.80 21.37 3.73
N THR A 43 5.38 20.51 4.57
CA THR A 43 6.71 20.72 5.16
C THR A 43 7.82 19.97 4.42
N LEU A 44 7.45 18.98 3.59
CA LEU A 44 8.39 18.19 2.82
C LEU A 44 8.80 18.89 1.52
N THR A 45 10.06 18.68 1.14
CA THR A 45 10.54 18.99 -0.22
C THR A 45 9.96 17.98 -1.22
N ASP A 46 9.93 18.34 -2.50
CA ASP A 46 9.43 17.44 -3.56
C ASP A 46 10.24 16.13 -3.62
N GLY A 47 11.56 16.20 -3.36
CA GLY A 47 12.42 15.03 -3.30
C GLY A 47 12.09 14.10 -2.11
N GLN A 48 11.85 14.66 -0.92
CA GLN A 48 11.46 13.88 0.25
C GLN A 48 10.07 13.26 0.08
N LEU A 49 9.11 14.02 -0.47
CA LEU A 49 7.77 13.52 -0.73
C LEU A 49 7.80 12.38 -1.76
N ARG A 50 8.58 12.54 -2.84
CA ARG A 50 8.77 11.51 -3.86
C ARG A 50 9.39 10.23 -3.29
N ASP A 51 10.43 10.37 -2.47
CA ASP A 51 11.07 9.23 -1.81
C ASP A 51 10.12 8.52 -0.83
N GLY A 52 9.34 9.28 -0.07
CA GLY A 52 8.30 8.74 0.79
C GLY A 52 7.27 7.92 0.02
N VAL A 53 6.72 8.47 -1.06
CA VAL A 53 5.76 7.77 -1.93
C VAL A 53 6.38 6.51 -2.54
N HIS A 54 7.64 6.59 -2.98
CA HIS A 54 8.39 5.43 -3.48
C HIS A 54 8.46 4.31 -2.44
N ARG A 55 8.86 4.64 -1.20
CA ARG A 55 8.97 3.66 -0.11
C ARG A 55 7.62 3.04 0.24
N ALA A 56 6.55 3.83 0.29
CA ALA A 56 5.21 3.34 0.58
C ALA A 56 4.74 2.33 -0.49
N LEU A 57 4.90 2.69 -1.77
CA LEU A 57 4.54 1.81 -2.89
C LEU A 57 5.39 0.54 -2.92
N ARG A 58 6.72 0.67 -2.77
CA ARG A 58 7.63 -0.49 -2.74
C ARG A 58 7.28 -1.44 -1.60
N ARG A 59 6.86 -0.93 -0.45
CA ARG A 59 6.44 -1.76 0.69
C ARG A 59 5.15 -2.51 0.40
N PHE A 60 4.19 -1.87 -0.26
CA PHE A 60 2.94 -2.50 -0.67
C PHE A 60 3.19 -3.63 -1.68
N THR A 61 3.81 -3.31 -2.81
CA THR A 61 3.98 -4.23 -3.93
C THR A 61 5.10 -5.24 -3.73
N GLN A 62 6.05 -4.97 -2.81
CA GLN A 62 7.34 -5.67 -2.71
C GLN A 62 8.20 -5.58 -3.98
N GLU A 63 7.83 -4.71 -4.91
CA GLU A 63 8.48 -4.53 -6.20
C GLU A 63 8.99 -3.10 -6.36
N GLN A 64 9.86 -2.88 -7.35
CA GLN A 64 10.26 -1.53 -7.73
C GLN A 64 9.05 -0.80 -8.35
N PRO A 65 8.53 0.27 -7.73
CA PRO A 65 7.39 0.97 -8.27
C PRO A 65 7.79 1.72 -9.56
N PRO A 66 6.91 1.76 -10.58
CA PRO A 66 7.16 2.55 -11.78
C PRO A 66 7.31 4.03 -11.44
N ALA A 67 8.34 4.70 -11.97
CA ALA A 67 8.61 6.11 -11.69
C ALA A 67 7.39 7.00 -11.96
N ARG A 68 6.70 6.78 -13.09
CA ARG A 68 5.47 7.50 -13.45
C ARG A 68 4.39 7.42 -12.38
N ARG A 69 4.25 6.27 -11.70
CA ARG A 69 3.26 6.08 -10.64
C ARG A 69 3.63 6.87 -9.39
N VAL A 70 4.91 6.83 -9.02
CA VAL A 70 5.45 7.63 -7.92
C VAL A 70 5.22 9.12 -8.20
N ASP A 71 5.66 9.60 -9.36
CA ASP A 71 5.57 11.02 -9.72
C ASP A 71 4.11 11.51 -9.77
N SER A 72 3.19 10.66 -10.26
CA SER A 72 1.76 10.99 -10.29
C SER A 72 1.16 11.14 -8.89
N LEU A 73 1.46 10.21 -7.97
CA LEU A 73 0.97 10.28 -6.60
C LEU A 73 1.61 11.46 -5.84
N THR A 74 2.91 11.68 -6.01
CA THR A 74 3.61 12.84 -5.44
C THR A 74 2.96 14.16 -5.88
N ALA A 75 2.64 14.30 -7.17
CA ALA A 75 1.96 15.48 -7.68
C ALA A 75 0.54 15.66 -7.11
N LEU A 76 -0.21 14.57 -6.93
CA LEU A 76 -1.54 14.61 -6.31
C LEU A 76 -1.46 15.07 -4.85
N ILE A 77 -0.59 14.44 -4.05
CA ILE A 77 -0.40 14.79 -2.63
C ILE A 77 0.04 16.26 -2.50
N ARG A 78 0.96 16.71 -3.36
CA ARG A 78 1.45 18.10 -3.35
C ARG A 78 0.35 19.12 -3.63
N ARG A 79 -0.68 18.74 -4.39
CA ARG A 79 -1.86 19.57 -4.69
C ARG A 79 -2.92 19.51 -3.58
N GLY A 80 -2.66 18.79 -2.49
CA GLY A 80 -3.62 18.57 -1.40
C GLY A 80 -4.73 17.58 -1.76
N VAL A 81 -4.56 16.78 -2.81
CA VAL A 81 -5.52 15.72 -3.13
C VAL A 81 -5.31 14.59 -2.14
N ARG A 82 -6.36 14.29 -1.37
CA ARG A 82 -6.38 13.14 -0.46
C ARG A 82 -6.50 11.85 -1.25
N ILE A 83 -5.62 10.91 -0.92
CA ILE A 83 -5.53 9.57 -1.48
C ILE A 83 -5.95 8.63 -0.37
N ASP A 84 -7.21 8.20 -0.40
CA ASP A 84 -7.74 7.26 0.57
C ASP A 84 -7.33 5.84 0.15
N TRP A 85 -6.29 5.32 0.81
CA TRP A 85 -5.83 3.96 0.60
C TRP A 85 -6.56 3.00 1.54
N ILE A 86 -7.71 2.49 1.10
CA ILE A 86 -8.52 1.58 1.91
C ILE A 86 -7.85 0.21 1.97
N VAL A 87 -7.56 -0.24 3.19
CA VAL A 87 -7.06 -1.59 3.46
C VAL A 87 -8.25 -2.45 3.87
N PRO A 88 -8.58 -3.51 3.11
CA PRO A 88 -9.70 -4.36 3.46
C PRO A 88 -9.39 -5.19 4.71
N ASP A 89 -10.41 -5.53 5.50
CA ASP A 89 -10.24 -6.41 6.67
C ASP A 89 -9.87 -7.85 6.28
N ARG A 90 -10.21 -8.26 5.05
CA ARG A 90 -9.93 -9.57 4.48
C ARG A 90 -9.58 -9.43 3.02
N LEU A 91 -8.68 -10.29 2.53
CA LEU A 91 -8.32 -10.32 1.12
C LEU A 91 -9.37 -11.16 0.35
N PRO A 92 -10.16 -10.55 -0.56
CA PRO A 92 -11.07 -11.33 -1.37
C PRO A 92 -10.27 -12.25 -2.31
N CYS A 93 -10.70 -13.50 -2.41
CA CYS A 93 -10.25 -14.40 -3.46
C CYS A 93 -11.14 -14.16 -4.69
N ALA A 94 -10.52 -13.80 -5.81
CA ALA A 94 -11.19 -13.62 -7.09
C ALA A 94 -11.58 -14.96 -7.74
#